data_AF-A0A367JEE7-F1
#
_entry.id   AF-A0A367JEE7-F1
#
_cell.length_a   1.000
_cell.length_b   1.000
_cell.length_c   1.000
_cell.angle_alpha   90.00
_cell.angle_beta   90.00
_cell.angle_gamma   90.00
#
_symmetry.space_group_name_H-M   'P 1'
#
loop_
_entity.id
_entity.type
_entity.pdbx_description
1 polymer ?
#
loop_
_entity_poly.entity_id
_entity_poly.type
_entity_poly.pdbx_seq_one_letter_code
_entity_poly.pdbx_strand_id
1 'polypeptide(L)'
;MTNKRGQTSTISKRQLYSKNNKVNTKTAKKEQQSPEKLDTTYNRKRTAAIIPKSNEKRPRVLAVDVQWCVCNVSMLTLKAFALEHDYYERRRCHARYKAIITNMPKAEQSRLLQEFENWCLTLDYTEIWKERKRKYVLAAAAANCSEAIDKMLVSDSQGLVELQNQTPTTELQTPRPTRDTTASHPVTTAMTADLDQEQDHTRQGNDNEEEKHWIIDGNDITSLFLKYRYQADIIPKPIPLESSIQEILALSNVFFLANEQHSECKMTVFREQLLKNLLKHQTQALLSNVPRDAPNFTNDDFMAMVNIVSAIDEENMSLIDAKLHLLTLATSMDRFKSNVVEGIADL
;
A
#
# COMPACT_ATOMS: atom_id res chain seq x y z
N MET A 1 -65.22 -47.02 9.36
CA MET A 1 -65.78 -46.35 8.17
C MET A 1 -65.92 -44.87 8.45
N THR A 2 -64.94 -44.06 8.07
CA THR A 2 -65.10 -42.60 7.94
C THR A 2 -64.05 -42.12 6.94
N ASN A 3 -64.54 -41.49 5.87
CA ASN A 3 -63.79 -41.04 4.72
C ASN A 3 -64.29 -39.61 4.42
N LYS A 4 -63.39 -38.62 4.34
CA LYS A 4 -63.60 -37.30 3.72
C LYS A 4 -62.24 -36.58 3.69
N ARG A 5 -61.50 -36.68 2.58
CA ARG A 5 -61.47 -35.79 1.39
C ARG A 5 -60.94 -34.39 1.69
N GLY A 6 -59.83 -34.08 1.02
CA GLY A 6 -58.99 -32.91 1.24
C GLY A 6 -59.42 -31.63 0.53
N GLN A 7 -58.74 -30.56 0.90
CA GLN A 7 -58.71 -29.28 0.23
C GLN A 7 -57.25 -28.84 0.07
N THR A 8 -56.85 -28.65 -1.18
CA THR A 8 -55.60 -28.01 -1.59
C THR A 8 -55.85 -26.51 -1.71
N SER A 9 -55.05 -25.70 -1.01
CA SER A 9 -55.06 -24.24 -1.13
C SER A 9 -53.95 -23.78 -2.07
N THR A 10 -54.35 -23.15 -3.17
CA THR A 10 -53.51 -22.41 -4.12
C THR A 10 -53.21 -21.02 -3.57
N ILE A 11 -51.92 -20.67 -3.42
CA ILE A 11 -51.50 -19.28 -3.14
C ILE A 11 -50.76 -18.69 -4.34
N SER A 12 -51.15 -17.45 -4.59
CA SER A 12 -51.03 -16.64 -5.79
C SER A 12 -49.62 -16.05 -5.98
N LYS A 13 -49.08 -16.16 -7.21
CA LYS A 13 -47.88 -15.45 -7.67
C LYS A 13 -48.25 -13.99 -7.99
N ARG A 14 -47.85 -13.05 -7.12
CA ARG A 14 -47.82 -11.61 -7.45
C ARG A 14 -46.50 -11.27 -8.14
N GLN A 15 -46.59 -10.94 -9.43
CA GLN A 15 -45.53 -10.25 -10.18
C GLN A 15 -45.44 -8.80 -9.70
N LEU A 16 -44.27 -8.37 -9.25
CA LEU A 16 -43.94 -6.95 -9.08
C LEU A 16 -43.10 -6.52 -10.28
N TYR A 17 -43.74 -5.80 -11.20
CA TYR A 17 -43.10 -5.00 -12.22
C TYR A 17 -42.37 -3.82 -11.56
N SER A 18 -41.03 -3.82 -11.58
CA SER A 18 -40.23 -2.65 -11.23
C SER A 18 -40.02 -1.78 -12.48
N LYS A 19 -40.50 -0.54 -12.41
CA LYS A 19 -40.37 0.47 -13.46
C LYS A 19 -38.95 1.03 -13.47
N ASN A 20 -38.28 0.88 -14.61
CA ASN A 20 -37.02 1.56 -14.93
C ASN A 20 -37.21 3.08 -14.96
N ASN A 21 -36.61 3.80 -14.01
CA ASN A 21 -36.45 5.25 -14.06
C ASN A 21 -35.22 5.61 -14.91
N LYS A 22 -35.50 6.03 -16.14
CA LYS A 22 -34.54 6.54 -17.12
C LYS A 22 -34.27 8.02 -16.82
N VAL A 23 -33.18 8.31 -16.10
CA VAL A 23 -32.72 9.69 -15.87
C VAL A 23 -32.04 10.19 -17.15
N ASN A 24 -32.75 11.04 -17.89
CA ASN A 24 -32.23 11.81 -19.01
C ASN A 24 -31.52 13.07 -18.47
N THR A 25 -30.19 13.07 -18.43
CA THR A 25 -29.41 14.31 -18.28
C THR A 25 -29.30 15.01 -19.63
N LYS A 26 -30.16 16.01 -19.87
CA LYS A 26 -30.03 16.97 -20.96
C LYS A 26 -28.90 17.95 -20.64
N THR A 27 -27.81 17.88 -21.41
CA THR A 27 -26.73 18.87 -21.44
C THR A 27 -27.23 20.13 -22.14
N ALA A 28 -27.25 21.24 -21.42
CA ALA A 28 -27.56 22.57 -21.97
C ALA A 28 -26.36 23.07 -22.80
N LYS A 29 -26.57 23.22 -24.11
CA LYS A 29 -25.70 24.00 -25.01
C LYS A 29 -25.89 25.48 -24.69
N LYS A 30 -24.81 26.16 -24.31
CA LYS A 30 -24.75 27.62 -24.23
C LYS A 30 -24.26 28.12 -25.59
N GLU A 31 -25.20 28.61 -26.40
CA GLU A 31 -24.90 29.42 -27.58
C GLU A 31 -24.29 30.75 -27.12
N GLN A 32 -23.11 31.07 -27.63
CA GLN A 32 -22.59 32.44 -27.65
C GLN A 32 -22.64 32.92 -29.09
N GLN A 33 -23.60 33.81 -29.34
CA GLN A 33 -23.62 34.72 -30.48
C GLN A 33 -22.39 35.65 -30.42
N SER A 34 -21.72 35.80 -31.56
CA SER A 34 -20.77 36.89 -31.81
C SER A 34 -21.29 37.69 -33.01
N PRO A 35 -21.24 39.04 -32.97
CA PRO A 35 -21.88 39.86 -33.97
C PRO A 35 -21.01 40.09 -35.20
N GLU A 36 -21.71 40.03 -36.31
CA GLU A 36 -21.43 40.51 -37.65
C GLU A 36 -20.94 41.98 -37.66
N LYS A 37 -19.85 42.25 -38.38
CA LYS A 37 -19.54 43.59 -38.91
C LYS A 37 -19.01 43.50 -40.34
N LEU A 38 -19.67 44.27 -41.21
CA LEU A 38 -19.40 44.50 -42.62
C LEU A 38 -18.12 45.33 -42.88
N ASP A 39 -17.52 45.01 -44.03
CA ASP A 39 -16.86 45.84 -45.05
C ASP A 39 -15.81 46.90 -44.67
N THR A 40 -14.61 46.77 -45.27
CA THR A 40 -14.22 47.68 -46.36
C THR A 40 -12.96 47.22 -47.11
N THR A 41 -13.11 47.23 -48.42
CA THR A 41 -12.15 47.06 -49.51
C THR A 41 -10.97 48.05 -49.41
N TYR A 42 -9.72 47.58 -49.54
CA TYR A 42 -8.66 48.32 -50.22
C TYR A 42 -7.63 47.36 -50.84
N ASN A 43 -7.72 47.21 -52.16
CA ASN A 43 -6.74 46.53 -53.00
C ASN A 43 -5.44 47.35 -53.07
N ARG A 44 -4.34 46.80 -52.56
CA ARG A 44 -2.99 47.30 -52.86
C ARG A 44 -2.15 46.16 -53.45
N LYS A 45 -2.13 46.11 -54.79
CA LYS A 45 -1.20 45.30 -55.57
C LYS A 45 0.24 45.68 -55.20
N ARG A 46 0.91 44.82 -54.43
CA ARG A 46 2.37 44.76 -54.36
C ARG A 46 2.81 43.45 -54.99
N THR A 47 3.39 43.56 -56.18
CA THR A 47 4.08 42.48 -56.89
C THR A 47 5.35 42.18 -56.10
N ALA A 48 5.27 41.22 -55.18
CA ALA A 48 6.41 40.68 -54.47
C ALA A 48 7.00 39.52 -55.28
N ALA A 49 8.32 39.53 -55.45
CA ALA A 49 9.08 38.50 -56.13
C ALA A 49 8.73 37.10 -55.57
N ILE A 50 8.43 36.17 -56.48
CA ILE A 50 8.16 34.77 -56.20
C ILE A 50 9.49 34.13 -55.79
N ILE A 51 9.79 34.15 -54.49
CA ILE A 51 10.77 33.25 -53.88
C ILE A 51 10.07 31.89 -53.78
N PRO A 52 10.60 30.81 -54.38
CA PRO A 52 10.07 29.46 -54.18
C PRO A 52 10.21 29.11 -52.70
N LYS A 53 9.13 29.26 -51.94
CA LYS A 53 9.06 28.72 -50.57
C LYS A 53 9.00 27.20 -50.73
N SER A 54 10.15 26.53 -50.61
CA SER A 54 10.17 25.09 -50.40
C SER A 54 9.42 24.83 -49.09
N ASN A 55 8.18 24.39 -49.22
CA ASN A 55 7.34 23.98 -48.09
C ASN A 55 7.79 22.59 -47.59
N GLU A 56 9.09 22.41 -47.36
CA GLU A 56 9.61 21.26 -46.63
C GLU A 56 9.16 21.40 -45.18
N LYS A 57 7.96 20.87 -44.91
CA LYS A 57 7.45 20.72 -43.56
C LYS A 57 8.49 19.92 -42.78
N ARG A 58 9.06 20.53 -41.74
CA ARG A 58 10.01 19.86 -40.84
C ARG A 58 9.46 18.47 -40.48
N PRO A 59 10.29 17.41 -40.56
CA PRO A 59 9.87 16.08 -40.16
C PRO A 59 9.25 16.14 -38.77
N ARG A 60 8.01 15.65 -38.62
CA ARG A 60 7.39 15.58 -37.30
C ARG A 60 8.16 14.53 -36.51
N VAL A 61 8.79 14.95 -35.43
CA VAL A 61 9.41 14.03 -34.48
C VAL A 61 8.30 13.15 -33.90
N LEU A 62 8.37 11.85 -34.19
CA LEU A 62 7.43 10.88 -33.62
C LEU A 62 7.74 10.71 -32.13
N ALA A 63 6.69 10.52 -31.34
CA ALA A 63 6.87 10.15 -29.94
C ALA A 63 7.58 8.78 -29.86
N VAL A 64 8.40 8.60 -28.82
CA VAL A 64 9.26 7.41 -28.65
C VAL A 64 8.44 6.11 -28.71
N ASP A 65 7.28 6.10 -28.08
CA ASP A 65 6.35 4.96 -28.07
C ASP A 65 5.76 4.64 -29.45
N VAL A 66 5.41 5.67 -30.22
CA VAL A 66 4.96 5.52 -31.61
C VAL A 66 6.07 4.91 -32.47
N GLN A 67 7.29 5.44 -32.36
CA GLN A 67 8.44 4.94 -33.11
C GLN A 67 8.71 3.46 -32.77
N TRP A 68 8.69 3.11 -31.49
CA TRP A 68 8.88 1.72 -31.04
C TRP A 68 7.81 0.79 -31.61
N CYS A 69 6.54 1.20 -31.60
CA CYS A 69 5.45 0.40 -32.15
C CYS A 69 5.59 0.18 -33.66
N VAL A 70 6.06 1.18 -34.40
CA VAL A 70 6.31 1.07 -35.85
C VAL A 70 7.46 0.10 -36.13
N CYS A 71 8.54 0.16 -35.34
CA CYS A 71 9.69 -0.75 -35.48
C CYS A 71 9.36 -2.20 -35.09
N ASN A 72 8.39 -2.42 -34.21
CA ASN A 72 8.06 -3.74 -33.66
C ASN A 72 6.67 -4.25 -34.09
N VAL A 73 6.12 -3.76 -35.22
CA VAL A 73 4.72 -3.99 -35.61
C VAL A 73 4.32 -5.47 -35.67
N SER A 74 5.23 -6.36 -36.11
CA SER A 74 4.98 -7.79 -36.24
C SER A 74 4.83 -8.50 -34.89
N MET A 75 5.52 -8.02 -33.85
CA MET A 75 5.48 -8.56 -32.48
C MET A 75 4.66 -7.69 -31.53
N LEU A 76 4.03 -6.63 -32.05
CA LEU A 76 3.31 -5.65 -31.25
C LEU A 76 2.06 -6.30 -30.67
N THR A 77 2.05 -6.40 -29.34
CA THR A 77 0.87 -6.77 -28.56
C THR A 77 0.64 -5.69 -27.51
N LEU A 78 -0.60 -5.57 -27.00
CA LEU A 78 -0.85 -4.63 -25.91
C LEU A 78 -0.03 -4.98 -24.65
N LYS A 79 0.19 -6.26 -24.38
CA LYS A 79 1.05 -6.72 -23.28
C LYS A 79 2.48 -6.20 -23.44
N ALA A 80 3.10 -6.42 -24.60
CA ALA A 80 4.45 -5.96 -24.88
C ALA A 80 4.54 -4.42 -24.81
N PHE A 81 3.58 -3.71 -25.42
CA PHE A 81 3.50 -2.25 -25.37
C PHE A 81 3.40 -1.72 -23.94
N ALA A 82 2.55 -2.32 -23.10
CA ALA A 82 2.41 -1.90 -21.72
C ALA A 82 3.70 -2.13 -20.93
N LEU A 83 4.40 -3.25 -21.14
CA LEU A 83 5.66 -3.61 -20.49
C LEU A 83 6.78 -2.65 -20.88
N GLU A 84 6.96 -2.39 -22.17
CA GLU A 84 8.03 -1.52 -22.67
C GLU A 84 7.94 -0.07 -22.16
N HIS A 85 6.72 0.47 -22.03
CA HIS A 85 6.50 1.89 -21.70
C HIS A 85 5.99 2.13 -20.28
N ASP A 86 6.16 1.14 -19.40
CA ASP A 86 5.80 1.24 -17.99
C ASP A 86 4.38 1.74 -17.68
N TYR A 87 3.40 1.35 -18.50
CA TYR A 87 2.02 1.73 -18.26
C TYR A 87 1.40 0.97 -17.09
N TYR A 88 1.14 1.65 -15.97
CA TYR A 88 0.44 1.08 -14.82
C TYR A 88 -1.08 1.21 -14.90
N GLU A 89 -1.58 2.25 -15.56
CA GLU A 89 -3.01 2.51 -15.68
C GLU A 89 -3.59 1.93 -16.97
N ARG A 90 -4.48 0.95 -16.80
CA ARG A 90 -5.15 0.23 -17.89
C ARG A 90 -5.82 1.15 -18.91
N ARG A 91 -6.68 2.07 -18.44
CA ARG A 91 -7.46 2.96 -19.33
C ARG A 91 -6.56 3.83 -20.21
N ARG A 92 -5.51 4.40 -19.60
CA ARG A 92 -4.54 5.25 -20.30
C ARG A 92 -3.72 4.47 -21.32
N CYS A 93 -3.26 3.27 -20.95
CA CYS A 93 -2.54 2.38 -21.86
C CYS A 93 -3.41 2.01 -23.07
N HIS A 94 -4.65 1.59 -22.85
CA HIS A 94 -5.58 1.21 -23.91
C HIS A 94 -5.86 2.36 -24.87
N ALA A 95 -6.16 3.54 -24.33
CA ALA A 95 -6.43 4.73 -25.14
C ALA A 95 -5.21 5.09 -25.99
N ARG A 96 -4.01 5.04 -25.41
CA ARG A 96 -2.77 5.32 -26.14
C ARG A 96 -2.50 4.28 -27.22
N TYR A 97 -2.57 2.99 -26.88
CA TYR A 97 -2.35 1.89 -27.81
C TYR A 97 -3.30 1.95 -29.02
N LYS A 98 -4.61 2.17 -28.77
CA LYS A 98 -5.60 2.33 -29.84
C LYS A 98 -5.29 3.56 -30.71
N ALA A 99 -4.92 4.69 -30.11
CA ALA A 99 -4.54 5.89 -30.87
C ALA A 99 -3.31 5.66 -31.77
N ILE A 100 -2.31 4.91 -31.30
CA ILE A 100 -1.15 4.56 -32.13
C ILE A 100 -1.57 3.65 -33.29
N ILE A 101 -2.35 2.60 -33.01
CA ILE A 101 -2.85 1.66 -34.03
C ILE A 101 -3.66 2.37 -35.12
N THR A 102 -4.47 3.38 -34.78
CA THR A 102 -5.25 4.12 -35.78
C THR A 102 -4.40 4.85 -36.83
N ASN A 103 -3.12 5.07 -36.56
CA ASN A 103 -2.18 5.72 -37.48
C ASN A 103 -1.29 4.70 -38.23
N MET A 104 -1.48 3.40 -38.02
CA MET A 104 -0.73 2.33 -38.69
C MET A 104 -1.32 1.95 -40.06
N PRO A 105 -0.58 1.24 -40.93
CA PRO A 105 -1.13 0.69 -42.16
C PRO A 105 -2.37 -0.17 -41.91
N LYS A 106 -3.40 -0.04 -42.76
CA LYS A 106 -4.72 -0.68 -42.58
C LYS A 106 -4.64 -2.21 -42.38
N ALA A 107 -3.69 -2.87 -43.06
CA ALA A 107 -3.49 -4.31 -42.93
C ALA A 107 -3.16 -4.73 -41.49
N GLU A 108 -2.27 -3.98 -40.82
CA GLU A 108 -1.87 -4.23 -39.43
C GLU A 108 -2.94 -3.76 -38.44
N GLN A 109 -3.65 -2.68 -38.76
CA GLN A 109 -4.68 -2.10 -37.90
C GLN A 109 -5.76 -3.13 -37.53
N SER A 110 -6.29 -3.85 -38.52
CA SER A 110 -7.34 -4.86 -38.28
C SER A 110 -6.83 -6.02 -37.43
N ARG A 111 -5.61 -6.53 -37.71
CA ARG A 111 -4.99 -7.62 -36.95
C ARG A 111 -4.78 -7.22 -35.49
N LEU A 112 -4.14 -6.08 -35.25
CA LEU A 112 -3.80 -5.60 -33.90
C LEU A 112 -5.04 -5.27 -33.05
N LEU A 113 -6.11 -4.74 -33.67
CA LEU A 113 -7.38 -4.51 -32.98
C LEU A 113 -8.07 -5.83 -32.61
N GLN A 114 -8.05 -6.82 -33.51
CA GLN A 114 -8.63 -8.13 -33.22
C GLN A 114 -7.86 -8.86 -32.11
N GLU A 115 -6.52 -8.86 -32.17
CA GLU A 115 -5.67 -9.41 -31.11
C GLU A 115 -5.89 -8.70 -29.77
N PHE A 116 -6.06 -7.38 -29.79
CA PHE A 116 -6.39 -6.60 -28.60
C PHE A 116 -7.73 -7.04 -27.98
N GLU A 117 -8.80 -7.13 -28.77
CA GLU A 117 -10.13 -7.50 -28.27
C GLU A 117 -10.12 -8.97 -27.76
N ASN A 118 -9.45 -9.88 -28.47
CA ASN A 118 -9.28 -11.27 -28.04
C ASN A 118 -8.51 -11.37 -26.73
N TRP A 119 -7.40 -10.65 -26.61
CA TRP A 119 -6.58 -10.68 -25.40
C TRP A 119 -7.32 -10.11 -24.19
N CYS A 120 -8.14 -9.07 -24.35
CA CYS A 120 -8.96 -8.50 -23.28
C CYS A 120 -9.94 -9.50 -22.65
N LEU A 121 -10.25 -10.61 -23.32
CA LEU A 121 -11.12 -11.67 -22.83
C LEU A 121 -10.37 -12.79 -22.07
N THR A 122 -9.04 -12.79 -22.10
CA THR A 122 -8.20 -13.83 -21.46
C THR A 122 -8.03 -13.58 -19.96
N LEU A 123 -7.74 -14.65 -19.20
CA LEU A 123 -7.38 -14.54 -17.77
C LEU A 123 -6.06 -13.77 -17.59
N ASP A 124 -5.06 -14.05 -18.43
CA ASP A 124 -3.76 -13.37 -18.46
C ASP A 124 -3.88 -11.85 -18.47
N TYR A 125 -4.85 -11.30 -19.20
CA TYR A 125 -5.12 -9.88 -19.22
C TYR A 125 -5.45 -9.34 -17.83
N THR A 126 -6.34 -10.02 -17.09
CA THR A 126 -6.72 -9.58 -15.74
C THR A 126 -5.56 -9.70 -14.75
N GLU A 127 -4.78 -10.76 -14.82
CA GLU A 127 -3.62 -11.00 -13.95
C GLU A 127 -2.53 -9.96 -14.16
N ILE A 128 -2.21 -9.64 -15.41
CA ILE A 128 -1.20 -8.63 -15.73
C ILE A 128 -1.57 -7.28 -15.14
N TRP A 129 -2.83 -6.84 -15.27
CA TRP A 129 -3.24 -5.55 -14.71
C TRP A 129 -3.27 -5.55 -13.18
N LYS A 130 -3.59 -6.68 -12.54
CA LYS A 130 -3.46 -6.82 -11.08
C LYS A 130 -2.01 -6.68 -10.65
N GLU A 131 -1.09 -7.40 -11.28
CA GLU A 131 0.33 -7.35 -10.95
C GLU A 131 0.95 -5.97 -11.22
N ARG A 132 0.58 -5.32 -12.34
CA ARG A 132 1.03 -3.95 -12.62
C ARG A 132 0.52 -2.95 -11.59
N LYS A 133 -0.75 -3.06 -11.18
CA LYS A 133 -1.30 -2.21 -10.13
C LYS A 133 -0.56 -2.44 -8.81
N ARG A 134 -0.23 -3.69 -8.47
CA ARG A 134 0.57 -4.03 -7.29
C ARG A 134 1.96 -3.38 -7.34
N LYS A 135 2.68 -3.54 -8.47
CA LYS A 135 3.99 -2.90 -8.68
C LYS A 135 3.94 -1.38 -8.58
N TYR A 136 2.91 -0.76 -9.15
CA TYR A 136 2.70 0.69 -9.05
C TYR A 136 2.49 1.14 -7.60
N VAL A 137 1.61 0.48 -6.85
CA VAL A 137 1.34 0.81 -5.45
C VAL A 137 2.62 0.64 -4.62
N LEU A 138 3.38 -0.42 -4.86
CA LEU A 138 4.65 -0.65 -4.18
C LEU A 138 5.69 0.44 -4.48
N ALA A 139 5.85 0.81 -5.76
CA ALA A 139 6.76 1.87 -6.18
C ALA A 139 6.34 3.24 -5.62
N ALA A 140 5.05 3.54 -5.62
CA ALA A 140 4.50 4.76 -5.03
C ALA A 140 4.73 4.81 -3.51
N ALA A 141 4.52 3.68 -2.81
CA ALA A 141 4.80 3.59 -1.37
C ALA A 141 6.29 3.81 -1.09
N ALA A 142 7.19 3.17 -1.85
CA ALA A 142 8.64 3.36 -1.71
C ALA A 142 9.06 4.82 -1.95
N ALA A 143 8.50 5.47 -2.96
CA ALA A 143 8.75 6.89 -3.23
C ALA A 143 8.25 7.78 -2.09
N ASN A 144 7.03 7.55 -1.59
CA ASN A 144 6.48 8.30 -0.46
C ASN A 144 7.30 8.12 0.82
N CYS A 145 7.77 6.90 1.10
CA CYS A 145 8.65 6.62 2.24
C CYS A 145 9.99 7.34 2.10
N SER A 146 10.58 7.34 0.90
CA SER A 146 11.84 8.05 0.63
C SER A 146 11.66 9.55 0.84
N GLU A 147 10.58 10.13 0.31
CA GLU A 147 10.26 11.55 0.50
C GLU A 147 10.02 11.90 1.98
N ALA A 148 9.39 11.03 2.75
CA ALA A 148 9.18 11.22 4.18
C ALA A 148 10.50 11.22 4.97
N ILE A 149 11.41 10.28 4.65
CA ILE A 149 12.75 10.21 5.25
C ILE A 149 13.56 11.46 4.90
N ASP A 150 13.54 11.88 3.63
CA ASP A 150 14.25 13.09 3.19
C ASP A 150 13.72 14.33 3.92
N LYS A 151 12.40 14.46 4.10
CA LYS A 151 11.80 15.56 4.87
C LYS A 151 12.21 15.55 6.35
N MET A 152 12.27 14.36 6.97
CA MET A 152 12.71 14.21 8.36
C MET A 152 14.18 14.63 8.50
N LEU A 153 15.05 14.13 7.61
CA LEU A 153 16.47 14.46 7.60
C LEU A 153 16.73 15.96 7.41
N VAL A 154 16.00 16.59 6.49
CA VAL A 154 16.09 18.05 6.28
C VAL A 154 15.62 18.81 7.54
N SER A 155 14.54 18.37 8.19
CA SER A 155 14.03 19.02 9.41
C SER A 155 15.01 18.92 10.57
N ASP A 156 15.62 17.75 10.78
CA ASP A 156 16.62 17.53 11.84
C ASP A 156 17.87 18.39 11.61
N SER A 157 18.30 18.52 10.35
CA SER A 157 19.45 19.38 9.99
C SER A 157 19.18 20.86 10.26
N GLN A 158 17.94 21.33 10.09
CA GLN A 158 17.56 22.71 10.39
C GLN A 158 17.54 22.99 11.90
N GLY A 159 17.04 22.04 12.70
CA GLY A 159 17.05 22.16 14.17
C GLY A 159 18.46 22.25 14.76
N LEU A 160 19.41 21.48 14.21
CA LEU A 160 20.83 21.53 14.61
C LEU A 160 21.48 22.89 14.32
N VAL A 161 21.19 23.48 13.15
CA VAL A 161 21.72 24.81 12.78
C VAL A 161 21.11 25.92 13.65
N GLU A 162 19.83 25.83 14.01
CA GLU A 162 19.20 26.79 14.92
C GLU A 162 19.77 26.72 16.34
N LEU A 163 20.07 25.52 16.84
CA LEU A 163 20.68 25.36 18.16
C LEU A 163 22.10 25.97 18.20
N GLN A 164 22.86 25.82 17.12
CA GLN A 164 24.22 26.34 17.04
C GLN A 164 24.27 27.88 17.01
N ASN A 165 23.27 28.52 16.39
CA ASN A 165 23.14 29.97 16.32
C ASN A 165 22.65 30.62 17.63
N GLN A 166 22.20 29.83 18.61
CA GLN A 166 21.74 30.32 19.91
C GLN A 166 22.78 30.18 21.03
N THR A 167 23.99 29.70 20.73
CA THR A 167 25.07 29.65 21.74
C THR A 167 25.54 31.08 22.03
N PRO A 168 25.28 31.64 23.23
CA PRO A 168 25.83 32.94 23.59
C PRO A 168 27.33 32.75 23.79
N THR A 169 28.13 33.58 23.12
CA THR A 169 29.58 33.70 23.33
C THR A 169 29.86 33.91 24.81
N THR A 170 30.07 32.83 25.55
CA THR A 170 30.52 32.88 26.93
C THR A 170 32.04 32.86 26.86
N GLU A 171 32.64 34.01 27.19
CA GLU A 171 34.09 34.16 27.31
C GLU A 171 34.67 33.05 28.21
N LEU A 172 35.43 32.15 27.59
CA LEU A 172 36.12 31.06 28.26
C LEU A 172 37.33 31.62 29.02
N GLN A 173 37.17 31.82 30.33
CA GLN A 173 38.32 32.01 31.22
C GLN A 173 39.14 30.73 31.30
N THR A 174 40.41 30.86 30.94
CA THR A 174 41.45 29.81 30.93
C THR A 174 41.89 29.46 32.36
N PRO A 175 41.79 28.19 32.81
CA PRO A 175 42.51 27.73 33.98
C PRO A 175 43.84 27.08 33.57
N ARG A 176 44.89 27.54 34.24
CA ARG A 176 46.30 27.17 34.10
C ARG A 176 46.55 25.74 34.60
N PRO A 177 47.43 24.94 33.96
CA PRO A 177 47.74 23.59 34.41
C PRO A 177 48.78 23.62 35.54
N THR A 178 48.45 22.99 36.66
CA THR A 178 49.40 22.67 37.73
C THR A 178 49.88 21.23 37.55
N ARG A 179 51.20 21.09 37.57
CA ARG A 179 52.00 19.89 37.34
C ARG A 179 52.49 19.39 38.70
N ASP A 180 52.35 18.10 38.98
CA ASP A 180 53.13 17.25 39.92
C ASP A 180 52.65 15.80 39.67
N THR A 181 53.38 14.87 39.04
CA THR A 181 54.65 14.16 39.35
C THR A 181 54.67 13.44 40.70
N THR A 182 54.58 12.09 40.65
CA THR A 182 55.28 11.04 41.45
C THR A 182 54.48 9.71 41.27
N ALA A 183 54.90 8.76 40.41
CA ALA A 183 55.76 7.56 40.68
C ALA A 183 55.18 6.67 41.81
N SER A 184 55.05 5.34 41.78
CA SER A 184 55.44 4.21 40.93
C SER A 184 54.60 3.00 41.37
N HIS A 185 54.37 1.99 40.53
CA HIS A 185 54.51 0.57 40.90
C HIS A 185 54.38 -0.36 39.66
N PRO A 186 55.24 -1.40 39.52
CA PRO A 186 55.17 -2.37 38.43
C PRO A 186 54.74 -3.77 38.91
N VAL A 187 53.85 -4.45 38.19
CA VAL A 187 53.65 -5.92 38.20
C VAL A 187 53.07 -6.31 36.83
N THR A 188 53.90 -6.64 35.84
CA THR A 188 54.23 -7.99 35.34
C THR A 188 53.08 -9.00 35.38
N THR A 189 52.55 -9.43 34.21
CA THR A 189 52.38 -10.85 33.80
C THR A 189 51.71 -10.99 32.42
N ALA A 190 52.46 -11.63 31.51
CA ALA A 190 52.08 -12.50 30.37
C ALA A 190 51.19 -12.01 29.19
N MET A 191 51.88 -11.75 28.08
CA MET A 191 51.70 -12.32 26.71
C MET A 191 50.94 -13.67 26.63
N THR A 192 50.27 -14.12 25.57
CA THR A 192 49.75 -13.68 24.24
C THR A 192 49.06 -14.93 23.63
N ALA A 193 48.30 -14.74 22.54
CA ALA A 193 47.74 -15.73 21.59
C ALA A 193 46.34 -16.26 21.96
N ASP A 194 45.32 -16.28 21.10
CA ASP A 194 45.14 -15.90 19.70
C ASP A 194 43.66 -16.18 19.39
N LEU A 195 42.89 -15.19 18.94
CA LEU A 195 41.65 -15.36 18.15
C LEU A 195 41.09 -13.98 17.78
N ASP A 196 41.76 -13.35 16.83
CA ASP A 196 41.22 -12.25 16.04
C ASP A 196 40.05 -12.76 15.19
N GLN A 197 38.83 -12.39 15.56
CA GLN A 197 37.79 -12.07 14.58
C GLN A 197 36.78 -11.07 15.15
N GLU A 198 37.27 -9.86 15.48
CA GLU A 198 36.40 -8.69 15.63
C GLU A 198 35.98 -8.20 14.23
N GLN A 199 34.71 -8.40 13.88
CA GLN A 199 34.05 -7.52 12.92
C GLN A 199 33.52 -6.31 13.68
N ASP A 200 34.28 -5.23 13.55
CA ASP A 200 33.97 -3.90 14.02
C ASP A 200 32.77 -3.31 13.23
N HIS A 201 31.60 -3.36 13.86
CA HIS A 201 30.47 -2.50 13.55
C HIS A 201 30.07 -1.72 14.80
N THR A 202 31.01 -0.93 15.32
CA THR A 202 30.72 0.05 16.36
C THR A 202 30.08 1.29 15.72
N ARG A 203 28.78 1.22 15.41
CA ARG A 203 27.95 2.42 15.20
C ARG A 203 27.63 2.99 16.58
N GLN A 204 28.62 3.67 17.16
CA GLN A 204 28.51 4.34 18.46
C GLN A 204 27.67 5.62 18.30
N GLY A 205 26.35 5.45 18.26
CA GLY A 205 25.41 6.51 18.59
C GLY A 205 25.36 6.63 20.10
N ASN A 206 26.15 7.55 20.66
CA ASN A 206 26.01 8.00 22.04
C ASN A 206 24.71 8.79 22.17
N ASP A 207 23.60 8.10 22.38
CA ASP A 207 22.42 8.66 23.02
C ASP A 207 22.03 7.69 24.14
N ASN A 208 22.41 8.03 25.37
CA ASN A 208 21.97 7.38 26.61
C ASN A 208 20.49 7.65 26.85
N GLU A 209 19.61 7.28 25.92
CA GLU A 209 18.25 6.94 26.30
C GLU A 209 18.35 5.58 27.00
N GLU A 210 18.07 5.54 28.31
CA GLU A 210 17.89 4.27 29.03
C GLU A 210 16.89 3.43 28.23
N GLU A 211 17.43 2.47 27.47
CA GLU A 211 16.65 1.65 26.56
C GLU A 211 15.61 0.92 27.42
N LYS A 212 14.35 1.34 27.31
CA LYS A 212 13.31 0.95 28.26
C LYS A 212 13.05 -0.54 28.10
N HIS A 213 13.69 -1.35 28.94
CA HIS A 213 13.53 -2.79 28.93
C HIS A 213 12.09 -3.16 29.28
N TRP A 214 11.44 -3.91 28.39
CA TRP A 214 10.10 -4.42 28.62
C TRP A 214 10.21 -5.75 29.37
N ILE A 215 9.96 -5.73 30.67
CA ILE A 215 10.06 -6.92 31.54
C ILE A 215 8.67 -7.49 31.82
N ILE A 216 8.45 -8.78 31.50
CA ILE A 216 7.22 -9.51 31.81
C ILE A 216 7.57 -10.82 32.51
N ASP A 217 6.97 -11.06 33.68
CA ASP A 217 7.20 -12.23 34.52
C ASP A 217 8.70 -12.49 34.79
N GLY A 218 9.47 -11.41 34.98
CA GLY A 218 10.93 -11.48 35.20
C GLY A 218 11.76 -11.78 33.96
N ASN A 219 11.16 -11.86 32.77
CA ASN A 219 11.86 -12.04 31.50
C ASN A 219 11.99 -10.69 30.78
N ASP A 220 13.20 -10.37 30.33
CA ASP A 220 13.45 -9.20 29.50
C ASP A 220 13.07 -9.49 28.05
N ILE A 221 11.89 -9.01 27.66
CA ILE A 221 11.28 -9.23 26.35
C ILE A 221 12.05 -8.49 25.27
N THR A 222 12.63 -7.32 25.59
CA THR A 222 13.46 -6.55 24.66
C THR A 222 14.69 -7.36 24.26
N SER A 223 15.43 -7.88 25.25
CA SER A 223 16.61 -8.73 24.99
C SER A 223 16.26 -10.01 24.24
N LEU A 224 15.17 -10.68 24.59
CA LEU A 224 14.71 -11.88 23.88
C LEU A 224 14.30 -11.57 22.43
N PHE A 225 13.68 -10.42 22.18
CA PHE A 225 13.32 -10.01 20.84
C PHE A 225 14.55 -9.72 19.97
N LEU A 226 15.56 -9.04 20.51
CA LEU A 226 16.85 -8.85 19.82
C LEU A 226 17.50 -10.19 19.47
N LYS A 227 17.51 -11.15 20.40
CA LYS A 227 18.01 -12.50 20.16
C LYS A 227 17.23 -13.21 19.04
N TYR A 228 15.91 -13.10 19.04
CA TYR A 228 15.05 -13.66 17.99
C TYR A 228 15.31 -13.02 16.62
N ARG A 229 15.50 -11.70 16.55
CA ARG A 229 15.87 -11.00 15.31
C ARG A 229 17.21 -11.48 14.77
N TYR A 230 18.20 -11.66 15.64
CA TYR A 230 19.50 -12.22 15.25
C TYR A 230 19.34 -13.62 14.65
N GLN A 231 18.52 -14.48 15.25
CA GLN A 231 18.24 -15.81 14.68
C GLN A 231 17.47 -15.75 13.36
N ALA A 232 16.55 -14.81 13.21
CA ALA A 232 15.81 -14.58 11.96
C ALA A 232 16.73 -14.16 10.80
N ASP A 233 17.82 -13.42 11.06
CA ASP A 233 18.76 -12.96 10.04
C ASP A 233 19.64 -14.09 9.47
N ILE A 234 19.82 -15.17 10.24
CA ILE A 234 20.60 -16.35 9.84
C ILE A 234 19.84 -17.24 8.83
N ILE A 235 18.54 -17.00 8.63
CA ILE A 235 17.72 -17.84 7.74
C ILE A 235 18.26 -17.82 6.30
N PRO A 236 18.48 -18.99 5.67
CA PRO A 236 19.01 -19.08 4.31
C PRO A 236 18.14 -18.33 3.29
N LYS A 237 18.81 -17.65 2.34
CA LYS A 237 18.15 -16.94 1.23
C LYS A 237 18.09 -17.85 -0.02
N PRO A 238 16.98 -17.87 -0.78
CA PRO A 238 15.79 -17.05 -0.63
C PRO A 238 14.88 -17.51 0.52
N ILE A 239 14.33 -16.54 1.27
CA ILE A 239 13.47 -16.82 2.43
C ILE A 239 12.08 -17.25 1.93
N PRO A 240 11.57 -18.43 2.33
CA PRO A 240 10.20 -18.84 2.04
C PRO A 240 9.21 -17.95 2.79
N LEU A 241 8.40 -17.19 2.06
CA LEU A 241 7.52 -16.15 2.63
C LEU A 241 6.49 -16.75 3.59
N GLU A 242 5.90 -17.89 3.22
CA GLU A 242 4.78 -18.51 3.92
C GLU A 242 5.19 -19.03 5.30
N SER A 243 6.38 -19.63 5.42
CA SER A 243 6.87 -20.22 6.67
C SER A 243 7.66 -19.24 7.54
N SER A 244 8.11 -18.10 6.99
CA SER A 244 9.03 -17.18 7.67
C SER A 244 8.49 -15.76 7.79
N ILE A 245 7.17 -15.58 7.65
CA ILE A 245 6.54 -14.25 7.74
C ILE A 245 6.79 -13.57 9.10
N GLN A 246 6.83 -14.34 10.19
CA GLN A 246 7.04 -13.80 11.53
C GLN A 246 8.48 -13.31 11.72
N GLU A 247 9.44 -13.99 11.11
CA GLU A 247 10.85 -13.62 11.11
C GLU A 247 11.10 -12.39 10.25
N ILE A 248 10.47 -12.31 9.07
CA ILE A 248 10.53 -11.13 8.21
C ILE A 248 9.97 -9.89 8.94
N LEU A 249 8.84 -10.05 9.64
CA LEU A 249 8.28 -9.00 10.49
C LEU A 249 9.24 -8.61 11.62
N ALA A 250 9.89 -9.58 12.25
CA ALA A 250 10.88 -9.34 13.31
C ALA A 250 12.09 -8.55 12.81
N LEU A 251 12.60 -8.85 11.62
CA LEU A 251 13.69 -8.09 10.98
C LEU A 251 13.28 -6.62 10.79
N SER A 252 11.98 -6.36 10.59
CA SER A 252 11.36 -5.03 10.51
C SER A 252 10.94 -4.43 11.86
N ASN A 253 11.47 -4.95 12.97
CA ASN A 253 11.16 -4.53 14.36
C ASN A 253 9.70 -4.77 14.79
N VAL A 254 8.95 -5.65 14.11
CA VAL A 254 7.57 -5.99 14.47
C VAL A 254 7.54 -7.33 15.20
N PHE A 255 7.08 -7.34 16.45
CA PHE A 255 6.87 -8.56 17.21
C PHE A 255 5.42 -9.04 17.09
N PHE A 256 5.16 -9.94 16.15
CA PHE A 256 3.81 -10.45 15.87
C PHE A 256 3.41 -11.59 16.82
N LEU A 257 2.34 -11.43 17.59
CA LEU A 257 1.80 -12.45 18.50
C LEU A 257 0.53 -13.07 17.90
N ALA A 258 0.59 -14.34 17.50
CA ALA A 258 -0.57 -15.11 17.08
C ALA A 258 -0.73 -16.34 17.96
N ASN A 259 -1.92 -16.54 18.53
CA ASN A 259 -2.18 -17.67 19.41
C ASN A 259 -1.95 -19.00 18.68
N GLU A 260 -1.14 -19.89 19.26
CA GLU A 260 -0.86 -21.24 18.75
C GLU A 260 -0.24 -21.30 17.33
N GLN A 261 0.08 -20.14 16.75
CA GLN A 261 0.65 -20.01 15.43
C GLN A 261 1.98 -19.30 15.55
N HIS A 262 2.93 -19.90 16.24
CA HIS A 262 4.28 -19.37 16.38
C HIS A 262 5.27 -20.20 15.58
N SER A 263 6.23 -19.55 14.95
CA SER A 263 7.32 -20.24 14.28
C SER A 263 8.21 -20.99 15.27
N GLU A 264 8.88 -22.04 14.79
CA GLU A 264 9.80 -22.84 15.61
C GLU A 264 10.96 -21.99 16.17
N CYS A 265 11.47 -21.04 15.37
CA CYS A 265 12.50 -20.09 15.78
C CYS A 265 12.02 -19.24 16.98
N LYS A 266 10.82 -18.65 16.86
CA LYS A 266 10.23 -17.85 17.95
C LYS A 266 9.98 -18.68 19.20
N MET A 267 9.47 -19.89 19.04
CA MET A 267 9.23 -20.84 20.13
C MET A 267 10.53 -21.24 20.84
N THR A 268 11.64 -21.38 20.11
CA THR A 268 12.96 -21.69 20.67
C THR A 268 13.49 -20.55 21.56
N VAL A 269 13.30 -19.30 21.14
CA VAL A 269 13.80 -18.13 21.89
C VAL A 269 12.93 -17.81 23.09
N PHE A 270 11.62 -17.70 22.90
CA PHE A 270 10.71 -17.23 23.95
C PHE A 270 10.15 -18.36 24.82
N ARG A 271 10.07 -19.59 24.28
CA ARG A 271 9.30 -20.71 24.84
C ARG A 271 7.80 -20.45 24.82
N GLU A 272 7.04 -21.53 24.76
CA GLU A 272 5.58 -21.49 24.66
C GLU A 272 4.91 -20.75 25.82
N GLN A 273 5.35 -21.03 27.06
CA GLN A 273 4.74 -20.46 28.25
C GLN A 273 4.85 -18.93 28.30
N LEU A 274 6.02 -18.39 27.91
CA LEU A 274 6.22 -16.94 27.90
C LEU A 274 5.40 -16.29 26.79
N LEU A 275 5.29 -16.92 25.62
CA LEU A 275 4.45 -16.42 24.53
C LEU A 275 2.97 -16.37 24.93
N LYS A 276 2.49 -17.40 25.63
CA LYS A 276 1.14 -17.42 26.22
C LYS A 276 0.96 -16.30 27.24
N ASN A 277 1.94 -16.07 28.10
CA ASN A 277 1.90 -14.99 29.09
C ASN A 277 1.92 -13.61 28.43
N LEU A 278 2.75 -13.42 27.39
CA LEU A 278 2.81 -12.20 26.59
C LEU A 278 1.47 -11.90 25.91
N LEU A 279 0.88 -12.91 25.27
CA LEU A 279 -0.43 -12.78 24.65
C LEU A 279 -1.50 -12.40 25.68
N LYS A 280 -1.49 -13.05 26.85
CA LYS A 280 -2.40 -12.73 27.96
C LYS A 280 -2.20 -11.29 28.46
N HIS A 281 -0.96 -10.86 28.64
CA HIS A 281 -0.64 -9.50 29.08
C HIS A 281 -1.10 -8.46 28.07
N GLN A 282 -0.82 -8.68 26.77
CA GLN A 282 -1.28 -7.80 25.71
C GLN A 282 -2.80 -7.75 25.62
N THR A 283 -3.47 -8.90 25.71
CA THR A 283 -4.94 -8.99 25.75
C THR A 283 -5.49 -8.23 26.94
N GLN A 284 -4.90 -8.39 28.13
CA GLN A 284 -5.31 -7.66 29.32
C GLN A 284 -5.12 -6.14 29.18
N ALA A 285 -4.00 -5.71 28.59
CA ALA A 285 -3.74 -4.30 28.33
C ALA A 285 -4.78 -3.71 27.36
N LEU A 286 -5.10 -4.43 26.28
CA LEU A 286 -6.15 -4.03 25.34
C LEU A 286 -7.53 -3.97 26.01
N LEU A 287 -7.89 -4.99 26.79
CA LEU A 287 -9.15 -5.02 27.54
C LEU A 287 -9.23 -3.90 28.59
N SER A 288 -8.11 -3.51 29.19
CA SER A 288 -8.10 -2.41 30.17
C SER A 288 -8.42 -1.03 29.55
N ASN A 289 -8.23 -0.89 28.24
CA ASN A 289 -8.64 0.31 27.49
C ASN A 289 -10.13 0.32 27.13
N VAL A 290 -10.84 -0.81 27.33
CA VAL A 290 -12.28 -0.87 27.13
C VAL A 290 -12.97 -0.30 28.37
N PRO A 291 -13.84 0.72 28.23
CA PRO A 291 -14.61 1.24 29.37
C PRO A 291 -15.39 0.12 30.06
N ARG A 292 -15.35 0.05 31.40
CA ARG A 292 -16.07 -1.00 32.16
C ARG A 292 -17.58 -0.94 31.97
N ASP A 293 -18.09 0.25 31.64
CA ASP A 293 -19.50 0.50 31.39
C ASP A 293 -19.85 0.37 29.90
N ALA A 294 -18.94 -0.16 29.06
CA ALA A 294 -19.23 -0.41 27.67
C ALA A 294 -20.39 -1.42 27.57
N PRO A 295 -21.44 -1.10 26.80
CA PRO A 295 -22.58 -1.99 26.65
C PRO A 295 -22.14 -3.28 25.97
N ASN A 296 -22.35 -4.41 26.65
CA ASN A 296 -22.09 -5.73 26.08
C ASN A 296 -23.01 -6.00 24.88
N PHE A 297 -22.50 -6.72 23.89
CA PHE A 297 -23.33 -7.28 22.82
C PHE A 297 -24.44 -8.12 23.45
N THR A 298 -25.68 -7.84 23.05
CA THR A 298 -26.83 -8.66 23.43
C THR A 298 -26.85 -9.92 22.57
N ASN A 299 -27.63 -10.92 23.00
CA ASN A 299 -27.85 -12.11 22.17
C ASN A 299 -28.47 -11.74 20.82
N ASP A 300 -29.36 -10.74 20.78
CA ASP A 300 -29.99 -10.27 19.55
C ASP A 300 -28.96 -9.63 18.61
N ASP A 301 -28.04 -8.82 19.13
CA ASP A 301 -26.92 -8.25 18.36
C ASP A 301 -26.07 -9.36 17.74
N PHE A 302 -25.73 -10.38 18.53
CA PHE A 302 -24.93 -11.52 18.07
C PHE A 302 -25.65 -12.34 17.01
N MET A 303 -26.92 -12.67 17.22
CA MET A 303 -27.72 -13.43 16.26
C MET A 303 -27.90 -12.65 14.95
N ALA A 304 -28.05 -11.32 15.00
CA ALA A 304 -28.11 -10.50 13.79
C ALA A 304 -26.81 -10.60 12.98
N MET A 305 -25.63 -10.54 13.61
CA MET A 305 -24.35 -10.71 12.94
C MET A 305 -24.16 -12.12 12.38
N VAL A 306 -24.46 -13.16 13.18
CA VAL A 306 -24.34 -14.57 12.76
C VAL A 306 -25.22 -14.85 11.56
N ASN A 307 -26.47 -14.38 11.55
CA ASN A 307 -27.37 -14.56 10.41
C ASN A 307 -26.82 -13.95 9.11
N ILE A 308 -26.13 -12.81 9.19
CA ILE A 308 -25.49 -12.19 8.03
C ILE A 308 -24.33 -13.07 7.54
N VAL A 309 -23.45 -13.52 8.45
CA VAL A 309 -22.30 -14.35 8.10
C VAL A 309 -22.74 -15.70 7.53
N SER A 310 -23.70 -16.38 8.15
CA SER A 310 -24.25 -17.64 7.65
C SER A 310 -24.91 -17.49 6.28
N ALA A 311 -25.55 -16.36 6.00
CA ALA A 311 -26.12 -16.10 4.67
C ALA A 311 -25.04 -15.96 3.58
N ILE A 312 -23.81 -15.52 3.91
CA ILE A 312 -22.68 -15.53 2.98
C ILE A 312 -22.25 -16.98 2.71
N ASP A 313 -22.06 -17.77 3.76
CA ASP A 313 -21.59 -19.16 3.66
C ASP A 313 -22.58 -20.05 2.89
N GLU A 314 -23.87 -19.80 3.03
CA GLU A 314 -24.93 -20.47 2.27
C GLU A 314 -25.09 -19.96 0.82
N GLU A 315 -24.21 -19.06 0.37
CA GLU A 315 -24.28 -18.37 -0.94
C GLU A 315 -25.60 -17.60 -1.17
N ASN A 316 -26.36 -17.33 -0.10
CA ASN A 316 -27.64 -16.62 -0.12
C ASN A 316 -27.45 -15.09 -0.15
N MET A 317 -26.27 -14.59 0.18
CA MET A 317 -25.92 -13.17 0.23
C MET A 317 -24.52 -12.91 -0.33
N SER A 318 -24.37 -11.86 -1.16
CA SER A 318 -23.04 -11.48 -1.66
C SER A 318 -22.21 -10.77 -0.58
N LEU A 319 -20.88 -10.81 -0.69
CA LEU A 319 -19.99 -10.09 0.24
C LEU A 319 -20.29 -8.58 0.32
N ILE A 320 -20.68 -7.97 -0.82
CA ILE A 320 -21.02 -6.54 -0.86
C ILE A 320 -22.31 -6.27 -0.09
N ASP A 321 -23.31 -7.13 -0.24
CA ASP A 321 -24.58 -6.98 0.46
C ASP A 321 -24.40 -7.26 1.95
N ALA A 322 -23.63 -8.28 2.32
CA ALA A 322 -23.33 -8.59 3.72
C ALA A 322 -22.62 -7.43 4.42
N LYS A 323 -21.63 -6.83 3.76
CA LYS A 323 -20.98 -5.60 4.25
C LYS A 323 -21.98 -4.47 4.46
N LEU A 324 -22.88 -4.22 3.50
CA LEU A 324 -23.91 -3.20 3.64
C LEU A 324 -24.85 -3.50 4.81
N HIS A 325 -25.24 -4.76 5.01
CA HIS A 325 -26.08 -5.20 6.12
C HIS A 325 -25.39 -5.02 7.47
N LEU A 326 -24.11 -5.37 7.60
CA LEU A 326 -23.33 -5.15 8.82
C LEU A 326 -23.18 -3.66 9.13
N LEU A 327 -22.86 -2.83 8.13
CA LEU A 327 -22.77 -1.37 8.32
C LEU A 327 -24.13 -0.77 8.71
N THR A 328 -25.22 -1.26 8.12
CA THR A 328 -26.57 -0.83 8.51
C THR A 328 -26.89 -1.23 9.95
N LEU A 329 -26.54 -2.46 10.34
CA LEU A 329 -26.70 -2.94 11.71
C LEU A 329 -25.91 -2.06 12.69
N ALA A 330 -24.66 -1.72 12.35
CA ALA A 330 -23.79 -0.86 13.16
C ALA A 330 -24.44 0.50 13.45
N THR A 331 -25.11 1.12 12.47
CA THR A 331 -25.78 2.43 12.69
C THR A 331 -26.89 2.43 13.75
N SER A 332 -27.43 1.25 14.08
CA SER A 332 -28.46 1.10 15.12
C SER A 332 -27.89 0.83 16.51
N MET A 333 -26.59 0.56 16.61
CA MET A 333 -25.90 0.21 17.84
C MET A 333 -25.25 1.44 18.50
N ASP A 334 -24.87 1.30 19.77
CA ASP A 334 -24.05 2.31 20.41
C ASP A 334 -22.66 2.40 19.76
N ARG A 335 -21.96 3.52 20.02
CA ARG A 335 -20.67 3.82 19.40
C ARG A 335 -19.64 2.70 19.55
N PHE A 336 -19.60 2.01 20.69
CA PHE A 336 -18.59 0.96 20.90
C PHE A 336 -18.89 -0.27 20.06
N LYS A 337 -20.14 -0.75 20.10
CA LYS A 337 -20.59 -1.87 19.26
C LYS A 337 -20.52 -1.54 17.77
N SER A 338 -20.94 -0.34 17.37
CA SER A 338 -20.87 0.13 15.97
C SER A 338 -19.44 0.02 15.44
N ASN A 339 -18.44 0.52 16.18
CA ASN A 339 -17.04 0.43 15.76
C ASN A 339 -16.56 -1.01 15.57
N VAL A 340 -17.01 -1.94 16.43
CA VAL A 340 -16.65 -3.37 16.31
C VAL A 340 -17.30 -3.97 15.06
N VAL A 341 -18.59 -3.71 14.83
CA VAL A 341 -19.32 -4.23 13.66
C VAL A 341 -18.79 -3.63 12.36
N GLU A 342 -18.46 -2.34 12.34
CA GLU A 342 -17.79 -1.69 11.22
C GLU A 342 -16.44 -2.35 10.90
N GLY A 343 -15.63 -2.61 11.94
CA GLY A 343 -14.35 -3.33 11.78
C GLY A 343 -14.53 -4.73 11.19
N ILE A 344 -15.59 -5.45 11.58
CA ILE A 344 -15.92 -6.76 11.00
C ILE A 344 -16.35 -6.63 9.53
N ALA A 345 -17.10 -5.59 9.18
CA ALA A 345 -17.57 -5.34 7.81
C ALA A 345 -16.45 -4.91 6.83
N ASP A 346 -15.31 -4.47 7.37
CA ASP A 346 -14.13 -4.03 6.62
C ASP A 346 -13.03 -5.09 6.47
N LEU A 347 -13.14 -6.23 7.15
CA LEU A 347 -12.35 -7.45 6.91
C LEU A 347 -12.79 -8.14 5.61
#